data_AF-A0A2C9L6A8-F1
#
_entry.id   AF-A0A2C9L6A8-F1
#
_cell.length_a   1.000
_cell.length_b   1.000
_cell.length_c   1.000
_cell.angle_alpha   90.00
_cell.angle_beta   90.00
_cell.angle_gamma   90.00
#
_symmetry.space_group_name_H-M   'P 1'
#
loop_
_entity.id
_entity.type
_entity.pdbx_description
1 polymer ?
#
loop_
_entity_poly.entity_id
_entity_poly.type
_entity_poly.pdbx_seq_one_letter_code
_entity_poly.pdbx_strand_id
1 'polypeptide(L)'
;KCDHPKPAANQRGCLGKIEDRKPWNCSLCGGWGQWSEWKCTDICQATYMERNRTCDNPKPSDPKFTCEGDMVSQKPSNCNVCAADAGEWGDWTSWKCQSDICTYTYTQYRVRTCNKLTHAFESTKCYGSDFQ
;
A
#
# COMPACT_ATOMS: atom_id res chain seq x y z
N LYS A 1 -34.36 -15.25 7.55
CA LYS A 1 -35.56 -15.86 6.90
C LYS A 1 -36.77 -15.46 7.73
N CYS A 2 -37.80 -14.84 7.15
CA CYS A 2 -39.05 -14.52 7.86
C CYS A 2 -40.13 -15.50 7.42
N ASP A 3 -40.23 -16.65 8.10
CA ASP A 3 -41.21 -17.68 7.77
C ASP A 3 -42.37 -17.74 8.76
N HIS A 4 -42.27 -17.16 9.97
CA HIS A 4 -43.38 -17.18 10.93
C HIS A 4 -43.46 -15.92 11.82
N PRO A 5 -44.57 -15.17 11.82
CA PRO A 5 -45.77 -15.29 10.97
C PRO A 5 -45.60 -14.60 9.60
N LYS A 6 -46.35 -15.06 8.57
CA LYS A 6 -46.40 -14.39 7.26
C LYS A 6 -46.93 -12.95 7.42
N PRO A 7 -46.21 -11.92 6.94
CA PRO A 7 -46.70 -10.54 7.00
C PRO A 7 -48.00 -10.39 6.19
N ALA A 8 -49.02 -9.76 6.78
CA ALA A 8 -50.23 -9.39 6.06
C ALA A 8 -49.89 -8.38 4.93
N ALA A 9 -50.70 -8.37 3.87
CA ALA A 9 -50.40 -7.77 2.56
C ALA A 9 -49.99 -6.28 2.52
N ASN A 10 -50.00 -5.55 3.64
CA ASN A 10 -49.68 -4.12 3.72
C ASN A 10 -48.75 -3.74 4.90
N GLN A 11 -47.95 -4.65 5.46
CA GLN A 11 -46.99 -4.30 6.52
C GLN A 11 -45.55 -4.19 5.99
N ARG A 12 -44.83 -3.14 6.42
CA ARG A 12 -43.39 -2.92 6.17
C ARG A 12 -42.64 -4.22 6.44
N GLY A 13 -41.91 -4.71 5.42
CA GLY A 13 -41.12 -5.94 5.50
C GLY A 13 -40.17 -5.94 6.70
N CYS A 14 -39.74 -7.13 7.13
CA CYS A 14 -38.85 -7.33 8.27
C CYS A 14 -37.65 -6.36 8.22
N LEU A 15 -37.60 -5.39 9.12
CA LEU A 15 -36.45 -4.50 9.28
C LEU A 15 -35.39 -5.22 10.10
N GLY A 16 -34.51 -5.95 9.40
CA GLY A 16 -33.36 -6.61 9.97
C GLY A 16 -32.42 -7.05 8.85
N LYS A 17 -31.10 -6.91 9.06
CA LYS A 17 -30.10 -7.44 8.12
C LYS A 17 -30.32 -8.95 8.04
N ILE A 18 -30.60 -9.44 6.83
CA ILE A 18 -30.83 -10.87 6.53
C ILE A 18 -29.53 -11.69 6.60
N GLU A 19 -28.41 -11.01 6.81
CA GLU A 19 -27.07 -11.58 6.87
C GLU A 19 -26.61 -11.70 8.33
N ASP A 20 -26.99 -12.79 8.99
CA ASP A 20 -26.18 -13.33 10.07
C ASP A 20 -24.95 -13.99 9.44
N ARG A 21 -23.92 -13.18 9.14
CA ARG A 21 -22.59 -13.74 8.91
C ARG A 21 -22.08 -14.22 10.26
N LYS A 22 -22.38 -15.48 10.59
CA LYS A 22 -21.64 -16.18 11.63
C LYS A 22 -20.19 -16.20 11.16
N PRO A 23 -19.23 -15.60 11.89
CA PRO A 23 -17.82 -15.73 11.56
C PRO A 23 -17.54 -17.23 11.46
N TRP A 24 -16.91 -17.66 10.37
CA TRP A 24 -16.50 -19.04 10.24
C TRP A 24 -15.48 -19.26 11.36
N ASN A 25 -15.89 -19.91 12.44
CA ASN A 25 -14.98 -20.34 13.51
C ASN A 25 -14.10 -21.44 12.91
N CYS A 26 -13.10 -20.99 12.17
CA CYS A 26 -12.13 -21.83 11.51
C CYS A 26 -11.04 -22.09 12.55
N SER A 27 -11.21 -23.14 13.35
CA SER A 27 -10.17 -23.60 14.30
C SER A 27 -8.84 -23.97 13.61
N LEU A 28 -8.81 -23.99 12.27
CA LEU A 28 -7.63 -24.25 11.42
C LEU A 28 -7.01 -22.98 10.81
N CYS A 29 -7.73 -21.85 10.88
CA CYS A 29 -7.25 -20.58 10.35
C CYS A 29 -6.27 -20.01 11.37
N GLY A 30 -5.13 -19.53 10.89
CA GLY A 30 -4.14 -18.91 11.76
C GLY A 30 -4.69 -17.68 12.47
N GLY A 31 -3.92 -17.19 13.44
CA GLY A 31 -4.19 -15.91 14.08
C GLY A 31 -3.24 -14.84 13.58
N TRP A 32 -3.71 -13.60 13.65
CA TRP A 32 -2.89 -12.45 13.32
C TRP A 32 -1.78 -12.27 14.35
N GLY A 33 -0.55 -12.21 13.86
CA GLY A 33 0.59 -11.65 14.56
C GLY A 33 0.40 -10.18 14.90
N GLN A 34 1.34 -9.63 15.66
CA GLN A 34 1.30 -8.22 16.00
C GLN A 34 1.43 -7.35 14.75
N TRP A 35 0.76 -6.21 14.79
CA TRP A 35 0.99 -5.16 13.81
C TRP A 35 2.41 -4.63 13.93
N SER A 36 3.04 -4.37 12.79
CA SER A 36 4.24 -3.54 12.72
C SER A 36 3.94 -2.13 13.24
N GLU A 37 5.00 -1.39 13.54
CA GLU A 37 4.90 0.04 13.72
C GLU A 37 4.37 0.71 12.46
N TRP A 38 3.71 1.86 12.65
CA TRP A 38 3.27 2.70 11.55
C TRP A 38 4.46 3.33 10.86
N LYS A 39 4.50 3.26 9.53
CA LYS A 39 5.54 3.88 8.70
C LYS A 39 4.90 4.66 7.57
N CYS A 40 5.46 5.81 7.23
CA CYS A 40 5.02 6.53 6.04
C CYS A 40 5.36 5.69 4.80
N THR A 41 4.42 5.59 3.86
CA THR A 41 4.65 4.83 2.62
C THR A 41 5.73 5.46 1.77
N ASP A 42 5.79 6.79 1.81
CA ASP A 42 6.90 7.58 1.31
C ASP A 42 7.34 8.58 2.37
N ILE A 43 8.62 8.94 2.31
CA ILE A 43 9.23 9.92 3.22
C ILE A 43 8.87 11.34 2.75
N CYS A 44 8.45 11.48 1.48
CA CYS A 44 8.09 12.74 0.86
C CYS A 44 6.70 12.75 0.23
N GLN A 45 5.90 13.74 0.66
CA GLN A 45 4.52 13.99 0.20
C GLN A 45 3.54 12.85 0.48
N ALA A 46 3.89 11.90 1.36
CA ALA A 46 2.94 10.90 1.80
C ALA A 46 1.86 11.56 2.64
N THR A 47 0.62 11.29 2.26
CA THR A 47 -0.58 11.72 3.00
C THR A 47 -1.12 10.60 3.90
N TYR A 48 -0.43 9.46 3.94
CA TYR A 48 -0.83 8.28 4.70
C TYR A 48 0.39 7.54 5.26
N MET A 49 0.15 6.83 6.36
CA MET A 49 1.07 5.85 6.92
C MET A 49 0.43 4.47 6.87
N GLU A 50 1.26 3.45 6.72
CA GLU A 50 0.90 2.05 6.61
C GLU A 50 1.51 1.24 7.76
N ARG A 51 0.82 0.19 8.17
CA ARG A 51 1.36 -0.88 9.01
C ARG A 51 0.89 -2.23 8.47
N ASN A 52 1.68 -3.25 8.74
CA ASN A 52 1.47 -4.60 8.23
C ASN A 52 1.41 -5.61 9.38
N ARG A 53 0.74 -6.73 9.19
CA ARG A 53 0.72 -7.88 10.10
C ARG A 53 0.76 -9.18 9.32
N THR A 54 1.25 -10.22 9.96
CA THR A 54 1.37 -11.56 9.36
C THR A 54 0.38 -12.51 10.00
N CYS A 55 -0.16 -13.46 9.23
CA CYS A 55 -1.00 -14.52 9.76
C CYS A 55 -0.13 -15.69 10.27
N ASP A 56 0.49 -15.52 11.43
CA ASP A 56 1.48 -16.46 11.97
C ASP A 56 1.33 -16.74 13.48
N ASN A 57 0.32 -16.18 14.15
CA ASN A 57 0.14 -16.32 15.59
C ASN A 57 -1.30 -16.67 16.01
N PRO A 58 -1.70 -17.95 15.98
CA PRO A 58 -0.90 -19.11 15.57
C PRO A 58 -0.76 -19.22 14.05
N LYS A 59 0.28 -19.91 13.58
CA LYS A 59 0.44 -20.20 12.16
C LYS A 59 -0.69 -21.12 11.67
N PRO A 60 -1.31 -20.85 10.50
CA PRO A 60 -2.29 -21.75 9.92
C PRO A 60 -1.73 -23.16 9.70
N SER A 61 -2.59 -24.17 9.86
CA SER A 61 -2.21 -25.56 9.61
C SER A 61 -2.01 -25.87 8.12
N ASP A 62 -2.66 -25.11 7.24
CA ASP A 62 -2.47 -25.16 5.78
C ASP A 62 -2.38 -23.72 5.25
N PRO A 63 -1.43 -23.40 4.35
CA PRO A 63 -1.33 -22.08 3.72
C PRO A 63 -2.61 -21.59 3.04
N LYS A 64 -3.53 -22.50 2.67
CA LYS A 64 -4.86 -22.16 2.12
C LYS A 64 -5.80 -21.52 3.15
N PHE A 65 -5.54 -21.70 4.44
CA PHE A 65 -6.32 -21.09 5.53
C PHE A 65 -5.66 -19.80 5.98
N THR A 66 -6.02 -18.68 5.36
CA THR A 66 -5.53 -17.36 5.75
C THR A 66 -6.36 -16.77 6.89
N CYS A 67 -5.81 -15.77 7.57
CA CYS A 67 -6.52 -15.03 8.60
C CYS A 67 -7.59 -14.14 7.97
N GLU A 68 -8.74 -14.01 8.63
CA GLU A 68 -9.81 -13.11 8.19
C GLU A 68 -9.45 -11.65 8.46
N GLY A 69 -9.62 -10.79 7.45
CA GLY A 69 -9.32 -9.35 7.48
C GLY A 69 -8.05 -8.97 6.71
N ASP A 70 -7.71 -7.68 6.74
CA ASP A 70 -6.60 -7.16 5.93
C ASP A 70 -5.23 -7.37 6.58
N MET A 71 -4.23 -7.75 5.76
CA MET A 71 -2.82 -7.81 6.18
C MET A 71 -2.16 -6.44 6.28
N VAL A 72 -2.74 -5.44 5.58
CA VAL A 72 -2.24 -4.06 5.48
C VAL A 72 -3.30 -3.11 6.02
N SER A 73 -2.88 -2.11 6.79
CA SER A 73 -3.76 -1.04 7.25
C SER A 73 -3.11 0.31 6.97
N GLN A 74 -3.89 1.22 6.41
CA GLN A 74 -3.47 2.59 6.08
C GLN A 74 -4.31 3.60 6.85
N LYS A 75 -3.71 4.72 7.23
CA LYS A 75 -4.44 5.87 7.78
C LYS A 75 -3.85 7.19 7.30
N PRO A 76 -4.67 8.25 7.17
CA PRO A 76 -4.16 9.57 6.84
C PRO A 76 -3.14 10.05 7.87
N SER A 77 -2.06 10.64 7.39
CA SER A 77 -1.04 11.28 8.20
C SER A 77 -0.29 12.31 7.38
N ASN A 78 0.13 13.40 8.02
CA ASN A 78 1.04 14.33 7.40
C ASN A 78 2.48 13.80 7.52
N CYS A 79 2.91 13.03 6.52
CA CYS A 79 4.27 12.50 6.41
C CYS A 79 5.11 13.44 5.53
N ASN A 80 5.36 14.65 6.03
CA ASN A 80 6.19 15.67 5.37
C ASN A 80 7.57 15.76 6.02
N VAL A 81 8.28 14.62 6.13
CA VAL A 81 9.67 14.60 6.61
C VAL A 81 10.61 14.71 5.41
N CYS A 82 10.51 15.80 4.66
CA CYS A 82 11.49 16.17 3.64
C CYS A 82 12.23 17.40 4.13
N ALA A 83 13.40 17.24 4.76
CA ALA A 83 14.26 18.40 4.99
C ALA A 83 15.73 18.07 5.31
N ALA A 84 16.06 16.92 5.91
CA ALA A 84 17.41 16.75 6.47
C ALA A 84 18.34 15.81 5.69
N ASP A 85 17.83 14.72 5.09
CA ASP A 85 18.68 13.63 4.57
C ASP A 85 18.46 13.29 3.08
N ALA A 86 17.71 14.12 2.35
CA ALA A 86 17.43 13.91 0.93
C ALA A 86 18.64 14.27 0.07
N GLY A 87 18.92 13.44 -0.95
CA GLY A 87 19.93 13.77 -1.96
C GLY A 87 19.45 14.87 -2.88
N GLU A 88 20.39 15.60 -3.47
CA GLU A 88 20.09 16.58 -4.51
C GLU A 88 20.21 15.92 -5.88
N TRP A 89 19.25 16.17 -6.78
CA TRP A 89 19.40 15.74 -8.16
C TRP A 89 20.51 16.54 -8.84
N GLY A 90 21.44 15.85 -9.49
CA GLY A 90 22.32 16.46 -10.48
C GLY A 90 21.54 16.88 -11.73
N ASP A 91 22.22 17.60 -12.62
CA ASP A 91 21.64 18.03 -13.87
C ASP A 91 21.21 16.84 -14.74
N TRP A 92 20.15 17.06 -15.53
CA TRP A 92 19.75 16.12 -16.57
C TRP A 92 20.83 16.05 -17.66
N THR A 93 21.09 14.85 -18.18
CA THR A 93 21.86 14.71 -19.42
C THR A 93 21.12 15.38 -20.58
N SER A 94 21.84 15.65 -21.67
CA SER A 94 21.20 15.93 -22.95
C SER A 94 20.27 14.79 -23.37
N TRP A 95 19.22 15.13 -24.11
CA TRP A 95 18.33 14.15 -24.71
C TRP A 95 19.10 13.23 -25.65
N LYS A 96 18.88 11.92 -25.52
CA LYS A 96 19.42 10.86 -26.37
C LYS A 96 18.28 10.14 -27.07
N CYS A 97 18.54 9.61 -28.26
CA CYS A 97 17.57 8.76 -28.95
C CYS A 97 17.80 7.29 -28.57
N GLN A 98 16.71 6.53 -28.46
CA GLN A 98 16.78 5.10 -28.17
C GLN A 98 17.36 4.29 -29.35
N SER A 99 17.32 4.84 -30.56
CA SER A 99 17.93 4.30 -31.78
C SER A 99 18.99 5.25 -32.33
N ASP A 100 19.83 4.75 -33.24
CA ASP A 100 20.86 5.54 -33.95
C ASP A 100 20.26 6.63 -34.87
N ILE A 101 18.93 6.74 -34.95
CA ILE A 101 18.20 7.66 -35.82
C ILE A 101 17.14 8.41 -35.01
N CYS A 102 17.34 9.70 -34.82
CA CYS A 102 16.37 10.58 -34.19
C CYS A 102 15.32 11.10 -35.19
N THR A 103 14.38 10.28 -35.64
CA THR A 103 13.21 10.74 -36.41
C THR A 103 12.00 11.01 -35.51
N TYR A 104 11.00 11.72 -36.01
CA TYR A 104 9.74 12.04 -35.32
C TYR A 104 8.95 10.82 -34.79
N THR A 105 9.35 9.60 -35.17
CA THR A 105 8.73 8.34 -34.75
C THR A 105 9.45 7.67 -33.57
N TYR A 106 10.61 8.15 -33.13
CA TYR A 106 11.38 7.55 -32.03
C TYR A 106 11.33 8.39 -30.76
N THR A 107 11.24 7.69 -29.62
CA THR A 107 11.25 8.28 -28.29
C THR A 107 12.66 8.73 -27.92
N GLN A 108 12.77 9.94 -27.36
CA GLN A 108 13.99 10.43 -26.73
C GLN A 108 13.96 10.12 -25.24
N TYR A 109 15.14 9.93 -24.65
CA TYR A 109 15.28 9.76 -23.21
C TYR A 109 16.43 10.61 -22.64
N ARG A 110 16.37 10.89 -21.36
CA ARG A 110 17.47 11.49 -20.59
C ARG A 110 17.52 10.92 -19.19
N VAL A 111 18.69 11.01 -18.57
CA VAL A 111 18.93 10.49 -17.22
C VAL A 111 19.57 11.56 -16.33
N ARG A 112 19.46 11.40 -15.01
CA ARG A 112 20.13 12.25 -14.02
C ARG A 112 20.64 11.42 -12.85
N THR A 113 21.63 11.93 -12.12
CA THR A 113 22.24 11.21 -11.00
C THR A 113 21.81 11.82 -9.67
N CYS A 114 21.58 10.97 -8.67
CA CYS A 114 21.34 11.42 -7.30
C CYS A 114 22.68 11.77 -6.63
N ASN A 115 22.92 13.06 -6.40
CA ASN A 115 24.12 13.54 -5.74
C ASN A 115 23.93 13.52 -4.22
N LYS A 116 24.86 12.86 -3.53
CA LYS A 116 24.91 12.85 -2.06
C LYS A 116 25.56 14.14 -1.58
N LEU A 117 24.82 14.98 -0.85
CA LEU A 117 25.44 16.01 -0.03
C LEU A 117 26.33 15.29 0.98
N THR A 118 27.63 15.44 0.81
CA THR A 118 28.67 14.80 1.62
C THR A 118 28.41 15.12 3.08
N HIS A 119 27.87 14.15 3.83
CA HIS A 119 27.81 13.97 5.30
C HIS A 119 26.57 13.19 5.79
N ALA A 120 25.69 12.69 4.92
CA ALA A 120 24.61 11.80 5.38
C ALA A 120 25.09 10.36 5.60
N PHE A 121 24.74 9.75 6.73
CA PHE A 121 24.86 8.30 6.96
C PHE A 121 24.03 7.52 5.93
N GLU A 122 24.25 6.21 5.86
CA GLU A 122 23.83 5.29 4.79
C GLU A 122 22.41 5.51 4.20
N SER A 123 22.36 5.52 2.86
CA SER A 123 21.19 5.65 1.95
C SER A 123 20.56 7.03 1.76
N THR A 124 21.33 7.96 1.18
CA THR A 124 20.77 9.16 0.55
C THR A 124 19.85 8.76 -0.61
N LYS A 125 18.56 9.08 -0.50
CA LYS A 125 17.56 8.85 -1.55
C LYS A 125 17.18 10.19 -2.20
N CYS A 126 17.19 10.24 -3.52
CA CYS A 126 16.58 11.32 -4.27
C CYS A 126 15.16 10.93 -4.66
N TYR A 127 14.21 11.82 -4.43
CA TYR A 127 12.80 11.57 -4.72
C TYR A 127 12.47 11.99 -6.16
N GLY A 128 11.78 11.13 -6.90
CA GLY A 128 11.41 11.31 -8.30
C GLY A 128 12.14 10.34 -9.25
N SER A 129 11.79 10.37 -10.54
CA SER A 129 12.42 9.50 -11.55
C SER A 129 13.82 9.98 -11.92
N ASP A 130 14.77 9.06 -12.07
CA ASP A 130 16.09 9.27 -12.68
C ASP A 130 16.06 9.14 -14.20
N PHE A 131 14.92 8.75 -14.78
CA PHE A 131 14.70 8.54 -16.21
C PHE A 131 13.48 9.32 -16.71
N GLN A 132 13.60 9.97 -17.87
CA GLN A 132 12.52 10.65 -18.59
C GLN A 132 12.60 10.36 -20.07
#